data_AF-A0A401NUR6-F1
#
_entry.id   AF-A0A401NUR6-F1
#
_cell.length_a   1.000
_cell.length_b   1.000
_cell.length_c   1.000
_cell.angle_alpha   90.00
_cell.angle_beta   90.00
_cell.angle_gamma   90.00
#
_symmetry.space_group_name_H-M   'P 1'
#
loop_
_entity.id
_entity.type
_entity.pdbx_description
1 polymer ?
#
loop_
_entity_poly.entity_id
_entity_poly.type
_entity_poly.pdbx_seq_one_letter_code
_entity_poly.pdbx_strand_id
1 'polypeptide(L)'
;MLALNLLFTKVKLEAVHKGPEEALETCKDMLNMWQIAHASHFSDCDKESSLAEGALTEKRSTVQSSVAEGTVAEKRSVHHLTFPDFHEADSGSLRVPSIAASRIELAMSDVSAQSITVKHAPKQLSIILEQIWLQAAELFIELQRTKEASFCIQEAASLFSVSHDVLFMRGRLAEVRGDLNGARHFYDEALVMNPRSAKIMEHLV
;
A
#
# COMPACT_ATOMS: atom_id res chain seq x y z
N MET A 1 -9.10 2.37 14.78
CA MET A 1 -7.68 2.34 15.24
C MET A 1 -7.43 1.27 16.32
N LEU A 2 -8.15 1.29 17.47
CA LEU A 2 -8.01 0.26 18.52
C LEU A 2 -8.23 -1.19 18.00
N ALA A 3 -9.13 -1.35 17.02
CA ALA A 3 -9.38 -2.64 16.39
C ALA A 3 -8.14 -3.25 15.72
N LEU A 4 -7.29 -2.45 15.05
CA LEU A 4 -6.10 -2.96 14.36
C LEU A 4 -5.02 -3.42 15.34
N ASN A 5 -4.86 -2.73 16.47
CA ASN A 5 -3.92 -3.13 17.52
C ASN A 5 -4.31 -4.48 18.15
N LEU A 6 -5.61 -4.71 18.37
CA LEU A 6 -6.11 -6.01 18.85
C LEU A 6 -5.86 -7.14 17.86
N LEU A 7 -5.93 -6.84 16.56
CA LEU A 7 -5.71 -7.83 15.51
C LEU A 7 -4.25 -8.27 15.40
N PHE A 8 -3.27 -7.41 15.69
CA PHE A 8 -1.88 -7.85 15.79
C PHE A 8 -1.68 -8.89 16.89
N THR A 9 -2.35 -8.73 18.03
CA THR A 9 -2.35 -9.76 19.09
C THR A 9 -3.05 -11.03 18.61
N LYS A 10 -4.18 -10.89 17.88
CA LYS A 10 -4.88 -12.04 17.28
C LYS A 10 -3.98 -12.83 16.33
N VAL A 11 -3.27 -12.16 15.41
CA VAL A 11 -2.30 -12.79 14.47
C VAL A 11 -1.30 -13.65 15.24
N LYS A 12 -0.68 -13.10 16.29
CA LYS A 12 0.31 -13.82 17.10
C LYS A 12 -0.29 -15.04 17.80
N LEU A 13 -1.50 -14.92 18.35
CA LEU A 13 -2.19 -16.04 18.98
C LEU A 13 -2.56 -17.14 17.98
N GLU A 14 -3.02 -16.75 16.79
CA GLU A 14 -3.37 -17.71 15.73
C GLU A 14 -2.14 -18.41 15.17
N ALA A 15 -1.02 -17.69 15.00
CA ALA A 15 0.24 -18.29 14.57
C ALA A 15 0.69 -19.42 15.53
N VAL A 16 0.55 -19.20 16.84
CA VAL A 16 0.94 -20.18 17.87
C VAL A 16 -0.07 -21.33 18.00
N HIS A 17 -1.37 -21.06 17.94
CA HIS A 17 -2.40 -22.06 18.28
C HIS A 17 -3.06 -22.75 17.09
N LYS A 18 -3.08 -22.11 15.93
CA LYS A 18 -3.75 -22.61 14.72
C LYS A 18 -2.77 -22.81 13.55
N GLY A 19 -1.67 -22.05 13.54
CA GLY A 19 -0.64 -22.09 12.52
C GLY A 19 -0.59 -20.83 11.66
N PRO A 20 0.49 -20.66 10.87
CA PRO A 20 0.74 -19.45 10.11
C PRO A 20 -0.25 -19.20 8.96
N GLU A 21 -0.90 -20.24 8.41
CA GLU A 21 -1.90 -20.06 7.35
C GLU A 21 -3.16 -19.33 7.84
N GLU A 22 -3.66 -19.66 9.04
CA GLU A 22 -4.80 -18.95 9.62
C GLU A 22 -4.41 -17.50 9.97
N ALA A 23 -3.24 -17.33 10.58
CA ALA A 23 -2.74 -16.01 10.95
C ALA A 23 -2.62 -15.08 9.73
N LEU A 24 -2.23 -15.62 8.57
CA LEU A 24 -2.19 -14.88 7.31
C LEU A 24 -3.57 -14.41 6.86
N GLU A 25 -4.64 -15.15 7.17
CA GLU A 25 -5.99 -14.71 6.83
C GLU A 25 -6.42 -13.50 7.67
N THR A 26 -6.05 -13.49 8.95
CA THR A 26 -6.19 -12.27 9.76
C THR A 26 -5.36 -11.11 9.21
N CYS A 27 -4.15 -11.34 8.68
CA CYS A 27 -3.38 -10.29 8.01
C CYS A 27 -4.12 -9.72 6.77
N LYS A 28 -4.79 -10.56 5.98
CA LYS A 28 -5.61 -10.09 4.85
C LYS A 28 -6.80 -9.26 5.31
N ASP A 29 -7.49 -9.69 6.37
CA ASP A 29 -8.58 -8.92 6.98
C ASP A 29 -8.08 -7.55 7.46
N MET A 30 -6.90 -7.50 8.07
CA MET A 30 -6.26 -6.25 8.50
C MET A 30 -5.95 -5.33 7.33
N LEU A 31 -5.44 -5.86 6.20
CA LEU A 31 -5.21 -5.07 4.98
C LEU A 31 -6.51 -4.49 4.44
N ASN A 32 -7.59 -5.29 4.37
CA ASN A 32 -8.89 -4.82 3.92
C ASN A 32 -9.45 -3.71 4.83
N MET A 33 -9.37 -3.89 6.16
CA MET A 33 -9.77 -2.85 7.11
C MET A 33 -8.92 -1.58 6.99
N TRP A 34 -7.62 -1.71 6.75
CA TRP A 34 -6.76 -0.58 6.50
C TRP A 34 -7.16 0.17 5.22
N GLN A 35 -7.47 -0.55 4.12
CA GLN A 35 -7.91 0.05 2.86
C GLN A 35 -9.21 0.83 3.02
N ILE A 36 -10.18 0.28 3.75
CA ILE A 36 -11.46 0.96 4.05
C ILE A 36 -11.19 2.24 4.86
N ALA A 37 -10.34 2.16 5.89
CA ALA A 37 -9.99 3.31 6.72
C ALA A 37 -9.25 4.39 5.92
N HIS A 38 -8.32 3.99 5.06
CA HIS A 38 -7.61 4.89 4.15
C HIS A 38 -8.58 5.59 3.19
N ALA A 39 -9.43 4.84 2.48
CA ALA A 39 -10.43 5.40 1.56
C ALA A 39 -11.37 6.40 2.24
N SER A 40 -11.80 6.12 3.48
CA SER A 40 -12.65 7.04 4.24
C SER A 40 -11.95 8.37 4.55
N HIS A 41 -10.65 8.34 4.84
CA HIS A 41 -9.87 9.53 5.17
C HIS A 41 -9.64 10.45 3.97
N PHE A 42 -9.58 9.89 2.75
CA PHE A 42 -9.43 10.69 1.53
C PHE A 42 -10.77 11.16 0.96
N SER A 43 -11.84 10.37 1.12
CA SER A 43 -13.20 10.78 0.73
C SER A 43 -13.71 12.02 1.48
N ASP A 44 -13.23 12.27 2.70
CA ASP A 44 -13.59 13.46 3.48
C ASP A 44 -12.75 14.70 3.07
N CYS A 45 -11.52 14.52 2.60
CA CYS A 45 -10.68 15.63 2.12
C CYS A 45 -11.19 16.25 0.81
N ASP A 46 -11.84 15.47 -0.07
CA ASP A 46 -12.46 15.99 -1.29
C ASP A 46 -13.65 16.93 -1.00
N LYS A 47 -14.24 16.85 0.20
CA LYS A 47 -15.33 17.75 0.63
C LYS A 47 -14.78 19.04 1.22
N GLU A 48 -13.67 19.00 1.94
CA GLU A 48 -13.04 20.21 2.51
C GLU A 48 -12.31 21.06 1.45
N SER A 49 -11.73 20.44 0.41
CA SER A 49 -11.14 21.19 -0.70
C SER A 49 -12.20 21.99 -1.49
N SER A 50 -13.42 21.45 -1.60
CA SER A 50 -14.55 22.14 -2.26
C SER A 50 -15.11 23.33 -1.48
N LEU A 51 -14.87 23.41 -0.16
CA LEU A 51 -15.26 24.56 0.67
C LEU A 51 -14.22 25.68 0.69
N ALA A 52 -12.96 25.38 0.34
CA ALA A 52 -11.87 26.37 0.32
C ALA A 52 -11.77 27.14 -1.01
N GLU A 53 -12.24 26.58 -2.13
CA GLU A 53 -12.23 27.28 -3.44
C GLU A 53 -13.41 28.25 -3.64
N GLY A 54 -14.41 28.26 -2.76
CA GLY A 54 -15.57 29.17 -2.84
C GLY A 54 -15.38 30.57 -2.25
N ALA A 55 -14.27 30.86 -1.56
CA ALA A 55 -14.14 32.06 -0.71
C ALA A 55 -13.22 33.17 -1.25
N LEU A 56 -12.88 33.18 -2.55
CA LEU A 56 -12.04 34.24 -3.14
C LEU A 56 -12.54 34.79 -4.49
N THR A 57 -13.84 35.04 -4.65
CA THR A 57 -14.31 35.98 -5.69
C THR A 57 -15.65 36.62 -5.31
N GLU A 58 -15.64 37.58 -4.39
CA GLU A 58 -16.75 38.55 -4.27
C GLU A 58 -16.24 39.96 -4.57
N LYS A 59 -16.06 40.23 -5.87
CA LYS A 59 -16.12 41.60 -6.40
C LYS A 59 -17.43 41.74 -7.17
N ARG A 60 -18.40 42.38 -6.50
CA ARG A 60 -19.24 43.46 -7.05
C ARG A 60 -19.72 43.28 -8.50
N SER A 61 -21.01 42.99 -8.67
CA SER A 61 -22.00 43.84 -9.39
C SER A 61 -23.05 43.03 -10.18
N THR A 62 -24.31 43.19 -9.76
CA THR A 62 -25.54 43.35 -10.58
C THR A 62 -25.95 42.33 -11.67
N VAL A 63 -27.15 41.76 -11.40
CA VAL A 63 -28.36 41.73 -12.26
C VAL A 63 -28.56 40.55 -13.21
N GLN A 64 -29.74 39.90 -13.01
CA GLN A 64 -30.52 39.02 -13.93
C GLN A 64 -29.89 37.67 -14.30
N SER A 65 -30.59 36.56 -14.55
CA SER A 65 -31.99 36.14 -14.54
C SER A 65 -32.00 34.63 -14.90
N SER A 66 -32.97 33.89 -14.36
CA SER A 66 -33.68 32.73 -14.95
C SER A 66 -32.99 31.37 -15.24
N VAL A 67 -33.56 30.34 -14.60
CA VAL A 67 -34.11 29.05 -15.12
C VAL A 67 -33.16 28.02 -15.78
N ALA A 68 -33.04 26.83 -15.18
CA ALA A 68 -33.50 25.54 -15.74
C ALA A 68 -33.04 24.32 -14.89
N GLU A 69 -33.91 23.30 -14.87
CA GLU A 69 -33.81 21.99 -14.22
C GLU A 69 -32.73 21.07 -14.82
N GLY A 70 -32.33 20.02 -14.08
CA GLY A 70 -31.68 18.85 -14.68
C GLY A 70 -31.02 17.87 -13.71
N THR A 71 -31.70 16.77 -13.43
CA THR A 71 -31.24 15.56 -12.73
C THR A 71 -29.98 14.93 -13.34
N VAL A 72 -29.03 14.42 -12.55
CA VAL A 72 -27.96 13.54 -13.04
C VAL A 72 -27.75 12.32 -12.13
N ALA A 73 -27.84 11.16 -12.78
CA ALA A 73 -27.67 9.82 -12.23
C ALA A 73 -26.21 9.52 -11.87
N GLU A 74 -26.01 8.94 -10.70
CA GLU A 74 -24.71 8.54 -10.15
C GLU A 74 -24.33 7.13 -10.63
N LYS A 75 -23.36 7.05 -11.57
CA LYS A 75 -22.78 5.78 -12.02
C LYS A 75 -21.70 5.33 -11.03
N ARG A 76 -22.02 4.33 -10.21
CA ARG A 76 -21.03 3.54 -9.46
C ARG A 76 -20.21 2.70 -10.45
N SER A 77 -18.90 2.91 -10.55
CA SER A 77 -18.02 1.97 -11.23
C SER A 77 -17.27 1.12 -10.20
N VAL A 78 -17.62 -0.17 -10.17
CA VAL A 78 -16.89 -1.22 -9.44
C VAL A 78 -16.03 -1.90 -10.48
N HIS A 79 -14.70 -1.79 -10.38
CA HIS A 79 -13.80 -2.38 -11.36
C HIS A 79 -13.20 -3.69 -10.83
N HIS A 80 -13.67 -4.77 -11.45
CA HIS A 80 -13.19 -6.15 -11.37
C HIS A 80 -11.93 -6.30 -12.23
N LEU A 81 -10.86 -6.88 -11.69
CA LEU A 81 -9.61 -7.15 -12.42
C LEU A 81 -9.68 -8.52 -13.09
N THR A 82 -9.72 -8.56 -14.42
CA THR A 82 -9.55 -9.78 -15.23
C THR A 82 -8.35 -9.60 -16.17
N PHE A 83 -7.51 -10.63 -16.26
CA PHE A 83 -6.30 -10.68 -17.09
C PHE A 83 -6.60 -10.66 -18.60
N PRO A 84 -5.75 -10.06 -19.46
CA PRO A 84 -5.91 -10.14 -20.91
C PRO A 84 -5.07 -11.26 -21.53
N ASP A 85 -5.74 -12.08 -22.36
CA ASP A 85 -5.16 -13.01 -23.33
C ASP A 85 -4.65 -12.28 -24.58
N PHE A 86 -3.65 -12.88 -25.23
CA PHE A 86 -2.98 -12.41 -26.44
C PHE A 86 -3.83 -12.65 -27.71
N HIS A 87 -3.76 -11.72 -28.69
CA HIS A 87 -3.43 -12.01 -30.10
C HIS A 87 -3.22 -10.73 -30.94
N GLU A 88 -2.31 -10.85 -31.90
CA GLU A 88 -1.76 -9.87 -32.86
C GLU A 88 -2.50 -9.81 -34.22
N ALA A 89 -2.07 -8.84 -35.04
CA ALA A 89 -2.26 -8.63 -36.50
C ALA A 89 -3.47 -7.75 -36.90
N ASP A 90 -3.38 -6.76 -37.80
CA ASP A 90 -2.32 -6.36 -38.73
C ASP A 90 -2.60 -4.94 -39.31
N SER A 91 -1.56 -4.36 -39.92
CA SER A 91 -1.61 -3.36 -41.01
C SER A 91 -2.02 -1.88 -40.79
N GLY A 92 -1.13 -0.99 -41.25
CA GLY A 92 -1.53 0.27 -41.92
C GLY A 92 -1.00 1.58 -41.34
N SER A 93 0.18 2.01 -41.78
CA SER A 93 0.80 3.30 -41.47
C SER A 93 0.05 4.50 -42.08
N LEU A 94 -0.54 5.35 -41.23
CA LEU A 94 -0.74 6.78 -41.46
C LEU A 94 -0.34 7.54 -40.20
N ARG A 95 0.59 8.49 -40.31
CA ARG A 95 0.99 9.39 -39.22
C ARG A 95 -0.18 10.32 -38.86
N VAL A 96 -1.00 9.85 -37.93
CA VAL A 96 -1.93 10.67 -37.14
C VAL A 96 -1.17 11.08 -35.87
N PRO A 97 -1.27 12.34 -35.38
CA PRO A 97 -0.74 12.72 -34.07
C PRO A 97 -1.20 11.70 -33.03
N SER A 98 -0.22 11.07 -32.39
CA SER A 98 -0.41 9.81 -31.69
C SER A 98 -1.40 9.92 -30.53
N ILE A 99 -2.60 9.38 -30.69
CA ILE A 99 -3.51 9.02 -29.58
C ILE A 99 -2.77 8.10 -28.58
N ALA A 100 -1.71 7.39 -29.00
CA ALA A 100 -0.91 6.57 -28.11
C ALA A 100 0.04 7.39 -27.20
N ALA A 101 0.40 8.64 -27.54
CA ALA A 101 1.16 9.51 -26.62
C ALA A 101 0.28 9.96 -25.43
N SER A 102 -0.99 10.29 -25.68
CA SER A 102 -1.95 10.66 -24.63
C SER A 102 -2.36 9.48 -23.74
N ARG A 103 -2.39 8.25 -24.27
CA ARG A 103 -2.71 7.04 -23.48
C ARG A 103 -1.56 6.56 -22.58
N ILE A 104 -0.31 6.92 -22.90
CA ILE A 104 0.84 6.64 -22.03
C ILE A 104 0.86 7.60 -20.84
N GLU A 105 0.44 8.87 -21.01
CA GLU A 105 0.33 9.81 -19.88
C GLU A 105 -0.80 9.46 -18.90
N LEU A 106 -1.94 8.91 -19.37
CA LEU A 106 -2.99 8.47 -18.45
C LEU A 106 -2.57 7.25 -17.61
N ALA A 107 -1.86 6.28 -18.20
CA ALA A 107 -1.40 5.09 -17.48
C ALA A 107 -0.28 5.40 -16.47
N MET A 108 0.59 6.37 -16.77
CA MET A 108 1.62 6.85 -15.84
C MET A 108 1.03 7.70 -14.71
N SER A 109 -0.09 8.40 -14.97
CA SER A 109 -0.83 9.14 -13.95
C SER A 109 -1.54 8.22 -12.95
N ASP A 110 -2.02 7.05 -13.37
CA ASP A 110 -2.71 6.10 -12.47
C ASP A 110 -1.73 5.36 -11.54
N VAL A 111 -0.53 5.01 -12.03
CA VAL A 111 0.56 4.47 -11.16
C VAL A 111 1.08 5.56 -10.22
N SER A 112 1.10 6.82 -10.67
CA SER A 112 1.43 7.97 -9.85
C SER A 112 0.36 8.23 -8.78
N ALA A 113 -0.93 8.15 -9.10
CA ALA A 113 -2.01 8.32 -8.14
C ALA A 113 -1.96 7.25 -7.03
N GLN A 114 -1.70 5.99 -7.37
CA GLN A 114 -1.51 4.93 -6.36
C GLN A 114 -0.25 5.16 -5.49
N SER A 115 0.82 5.71 -6.07
CA SER A 115 2.05 6.05 -5.33
C SER A 115 1.90 7.33 -4.49
N ILE A 116 1.10 8.31 -4.91
CA ILE A 116 0.86 9.58 -4.22
C ILE A 116 -0.15 9.40 -3.07
N THR A 117 -1.17 8.56 -3.25
CA THR A 117 -2.21 8.29 -2.23
C THR A 117 -1.68 7.61 -0.97
N VAL A 118 -0.62 6.80 -1.10
CA VAL A 118 0.10 6.24 0.06
C VAL A 118 1.03 7.28 0.70
N LYS A 119 1.68 8.15 -0.11
CA LYS A 119 2.60 9.20 0.38
C LYS A 119 1.92 10.25 1.27
N HIS A 120 0.62 10.48 1.10
CA HIS A 120 -0.17 11.41 1.91
C HIS A 120 -1.01 10.76 3.00
N ALA A 121 -0.94 9.43 3.17
CA ALA A 121 -1.62 8.79 4.29
C ALA A 121 -1.11 9.38 5.61
N PRO A 122 -1.98 9.65 6.59
CA PRO A 122 -1.56 10.00 7.94
C PRO A 122 -0.47 9.05 8.41
N LYS A 123 0.62 9.59 8.97
CA LYS A 123 1.81 8.81 9.38
C LYS A 123 1.45 7.51 10.12
N GLN A 124 0.42 7.55 10.96
CA GLN A 124 -0.05 6.39 11.70
C GLN A 124 -0.62 5.27 10.81
N LEU A 125 -1.35 5.61 9.74
CA LEU A 125 -1.85 4.61 8.79
C LEU A 125 -0.70 3.96 8.03
N SER A 126 0.33 4.71 7.65
CA SER A 126 1.53 4.14 7.00
C SER A 126 2.27 3.19 7.94
N ILE A 127 2.44 3.56 9.22
CA ILE A 127 3.06 2.67 10.24
C ILE A 127 2.27 1.37 10.39
N ILE A 128 0.94 1.46 10.47
CA ILE A 128 0.10 0.26 10.59
C ILE A 128 0.24 -0.62 9.34
N LEU A 129 0.23 -0.04 8.14
CA LEU A 129 0.39 -0.80 6.90
C LEU A 129 1.75 -1.50 6.84
N GLU A 130 2.83 -0.81 7.21
CA GLU A 130 4.17 -1.40 7.31
C GLU A 130 4.15 -2.61 8.24
N GLN A 131 3.57 -2.47 9.43
CA GLN A 131 3.50 -3.55 10.40
C GLN A 131 2.66 -4.74 9.91
N ILE A 132 1.56 -4.51 9.20
CA ILE A 132 0.76 -5.59 8.59
C ILE A 132 1.62 -6.37 7.59
N TRP A 133 2.35 -5.67 6.71
CA TRP A 133 3.24 -6.30 5.76
C TRP A 133 4.36 -7.11 6.42
N LEU A 134 5.00 -6.56 7.45
CA LEU A 134 6.07 -7.26 8.16
C LEU A 134 5.58 -8.49 8.92
N GLN A 135 4.36 -8.45 9.48
CA GLN A 135 3.73 -9.63 10.08
C GLN A 135 3.43 -10.71 9.05
N ALA A 136 2.87 -10.35 7.88
CA ALA A 136 2.66 -11.31 6.80
C ALA A 136 3.99 -11.92 6.31
N ALA A 137 5.04 -11.11 6.19
CA ALA A 137 6.36 -11.59 5.82
C ALA A 137 6.92 -12.62 6.82
N GLU A 138 6.76 -12.39 8.13
CA GLU A 138 7.17 -13.30 9.21
C GLU A 138 6.49 -14.67 9.08
N LEU A 139 5.18 -14.68 8.84
CA LEU A 139 4.41 -15.91 8.63
C LEU A 139 4.80 -16.63 7.33
N PHE A 140 5.07 -15.90 6.24
CA PHE A 140 5.56 -16.51 5.00
C PHE A 140 6.96 -17.10 5.13
N ILE A 141 7.84 -16.49 5.93
CA ILE A 141 9.17 -17.04 6.25
C ILE A 141 9.01 -18.37 7.00
N GLU A 142 8.12 -18.44 7.99
CA GLU A 142 7.82 -19.68 8.72
C GLU A 142 7.30 -20.79 7.79
N LEU A 143 6.48 -20.41 6.81
CA LEU A 143 5.96 -21.30 5.77
C LEU A 143 6.97 -21.64 4.65
N GLN A 144 8.22 -21.15 4.72
CA GLN A 144 9.23 -21.33 3.66
C GLN A 144 8.83 -20.73 2.30
N ARG A 145 7.85 -19.81 2.30
CA ARG A 145 7.32 -19.12 1.11
C ARG A 145 8.13 -17.85 0.83
N THR A 146 9.36 -18.05 0.39
CA THR A 146 10.36 -16.98 0.25
C THR A 146 10.03 -15.92 -0.80
N LYS A 147 9.16 -16.21 -1.77
CA LYS A 147 8.73 -15.23 -2.79
C LYS A 147 7.74 -14.23 -2.20
N GLU A 148 6.73 -14.74 -1.51
CA GLU A 148 5.70 -13.97 -0.85
C GLU A 148 6.26 -13.15 0.32
N ALA A 149 7.15 -13.74 1.12
CA ALA A 149 7.88 -13.01 2.14
C ALA A 149 8.66 -11.83 1.56
N SER A 150 9.37 -12.04 0.44
CA SER A 150 10.12 -11.00 -0.26
C SER A 150 9.22 -9.87 -0.75
N PHE A 151 8.03 -10.20 -1.26
CA PHE A 151 7.05 -9.24 -1.71
C PHE A 151 6.55 -8.38 -0.54
N CYS A 152 6.14 -9.00 0.57
CA CYS A 152 5.69 -8.28 1.76
C CYS A 152 6.77 -7.34 2.33
N ILE A 153 8.03 -7.77 2.37
CA ILE A 153 9.15 -6.93 2.82
C ILE A 153 9.36 -5.74 1.86
N GLN A 154 9.23 -5.96 0.56
CA GLN A 154 9.36 -4.90 -0.44
C GLN A 154 8.24 -3.85 -0.30
N GLU A 155 7.01 -4.28 -0.06
CA GLU A 155 5.88 -3.38 0.19
C GLU A 155 6.09 -2.57 1.49
N ALA A 156 6.56 -3.20 2.57
CA ALA A 156 6.93 -2.48 3.79
C ALA A 156 8.05 -1.45 3.55
N ALA A 157 9.09 -1.84 2.79
CA ALA A 157 10.20 -0.96 2.44
C ALA A 157 9.78 0.22 1.55
N SER A 158 8.69 0.09 0.78
CA SER A 158 8.13 1.19 -0.02
C SER A 158 7.56 2.31 0.85
N LEU A 159 7.15 1.98 2.09
CA LEU A 159 6.63 2.91 3.08
C LEU A 159 7.77 3.53 3.88
N PHE A 160 8.68 2.69 4.39
CA PHE A 160 9.81 3.09 5.20
C PHE A 160 11.08 2.35 4.75
N SER A 161 11.82 2.98 3.84
CA SER A 161 12.96 2.36 3.16
C SER A 161 14.13 1.98 4.06
N VAL A 162 14.27 2.62 5.22
CA VAL A 162 15.36 2.40 6.20
C VAL A 162 14.79 2.10 7.60
N SER A 163 13.75 1.26 7.65
CA SER A 163 13.22 0.75 8.92
C SER A 163 14.07 -0.42 9.42
N HIS A 164 14.46 -0.38 10.70
CA HIS A 164 15.21 -1.48 11.33
C HIS A 164 14.41 -2.80 11.32
N ASP A 165 13.08 -2.74 11.36
CA ASP A 165 12.22 -3.92 11.24
C ASP A 165 12.26 -4.50 9.82
N VAL A 166 12.27 -3.65 8.79
CA VAL A 166 12.46 -4.08 7.38
C VAL A 166 13.82 -4.75 7.19
N LEU A 167 14.89 -4.16 7.73
CA LEU A 167 16.25 -4.74 7.66
C LEU A 167 16.30 -6.09 8.38
N PHE A 168 15.74 -6.19 9.59
CA PHE A 168 15.64 -7.45 10.31
C PHE A 168 14.91 -8.53 9.50
N MET A 169 13.79 -8.19 8.87
CA MET A 169 13.03 -9.14 8.05
C MET A 169 13.79 -9.57 6.78
N ARG A 170 14.59 -8.68 6.17
CA ARG A 170 15.51 -9.05 5.08
C ARG A 170 16.57 -10.06 5.55
N GLY A 171 17.12 -9.86 6.75
CA GLY A 171 18.05 -10.80 7.36
C GLY A 171 17.45 -12.19 7.53
N ARG A 172 16.24 -12.28 8.12
CA ARG A 172 15.51 -13.55 8.27
C ARG A 172 15.20 -14.24 6.95
N LEU A 173 14.82 -13.47 5.93
CA LEU A 173 14.58 -14.01 4.60
C LEU A 173 15.87 -14.57 3.96
N ALA A 174 17.00 -13.91 4.19
CA ALA A 174 18.30 -14.40 3.74
C ALA A 174 18.72 -15.69 4.44
N GLU A 175 18.49 -15.83 5.75
CA GLU A 175 18.70 -17.08 6.50
C GLU A 175 17.93 -18.25 5.87
N VAL A 176 16.63 -18.05 5.63
CA VAL A 176 15.77 -19.08 5.04
C VAL A 176 16.19 -19.44 3.61
N ARG A 177 16.83 -18.51 2.89
CA ARG A 177 17.43 -18.77 1.58
C ARG A 177 18.82 -19.42 1.65
N GLY A 178 19.39 -19.58 2.84
CA GLY A 178 20.72 -20.11 3.07
C GLY A 178 21.86 -19.09 2.87
N ASP A 179 21.55 -17.81 2.68
CA ASP A 179 22.55 -16.74 2.57
C ASP A 179 22.86 -16.13 3.94
N LEU A 180 23.69 -16.84 4.71
CA LEU A 180 24.06 -16.45 6.06
C LEU A 180 24.90 -15.16 6.10
N ASN A 181 25.68 -14.89 5.05
CA ASN A 181 26.49 -13.68 4.96
C ASN A 181 25.60 -12.45 4.72
N GLY A 182 24.65 -12.56 3.78
CA GLY A 182 23.64 -11.53 3.56
C GLY A 182 22.77 -11.31 4.80
N ALA A 183 22.38 -12.39 5.49
CA ALA A 183 21.63 -12.29 6.74
C ALA A 183 22.37 -11.45 7.80
N ARG A 184 23.64 -11.80 8.07
CA ARG A 184 24.48 -11.07 9.02
C ARG A 184 24.62 -9.60 8.66
N HIS A 185 24.88 -9.29 7.39
CA HIS A 185 24.97 -7.90 6.92
C HIS A 185 23.70 -7.11 7.25
N PHE A 186 22.52 -7.65 6.95
CA PHE A 186 21.26 -6.98 7.27
C PHE A 186 21.02 -6.81 8.77
N TYR A 187 21.39 -7.79 9.59
CA TYR A 187 21.26 -7.67 11.04
C TYR A 187 22.21 -6.64 11.64
N ASP A 188 23.45 -6.58 11.16
CA ASP A 188 24.42 -5.57 11.58
C ASP A 188 23.88 -4.16 11.25
N GLU A 189 23.37 -3.93 10.03
CA GLU A 189 22.72 -2.67 9.66
C GLU A 189 21.51 -2.36 10.55
N ALA A 190 20.67 -3.37 10.85
CA ALA A 190 19.51 -3.19 11.71
C ALA A 190 19.91 -2.82 13.15
N LEU A 191 21.01 -3.36 13.68
CA LEU A 191 21.54 -3.00 14.99
C LEU A 191 22.14 -1.60 15.02
N VAL A 192 22.77 -1.12 13.93
CA VAL A 192 23.22 0.29 13.87
C VAL A 192 22.03 1.24 14.06
N MET A 193 20.86 0.88 13.51
CA MET A 193 19.64 1.68 13.63
C MET A 193 18.94 1.50 14.99
N ASN A 194 18.90 0.28 15.53
CA ASN A 194 18.32 -0.02 16.85
C ASN A 194 19.25 -0.90 17.70
N PRO A 195 20.24 -0.29 18.40
CA PRO A 195 21.26 -1.04 19.15
C PRO A 195 20.74 -1.82 20.36
N ARG A 196 19.48 -1.60 20.78
CA ARG A 196 18.88 -2.25 21.96
C ARG A 196 17.89 -3.35 21.58
N SER A 197 17.79 -3.71 20.31
CA SER A 197 16.86 -4.73 19.85
C SER A 197 17.32 -6.13 20.27
N ALA A 198 16.70 -6.67 21.32
CA ALA A 198 16.93 -8.06 21.74
C ALA A 198 16.60 -9.06 20.63
N LYS A 199 15.54 -8.79 19.85
CA LYS A 199 15.11 -9.65 18.73
C LYS A 199 16.22 -9.78 17.67
N ILE A 200 16.91 -8.69 17.32
CA ILE A 200 17.99 -8.74 16.34
C ILE A 200 19.22 -9.44 16.92
N MET A 201 19.56 -9.17 18.18
CA MET A 201 20.72 -9.80 18.84
C MET A 201 20.60 -11.32 18.95
N GLU A 202 19.40 -11.85 19.18
CA GLU A 202 19.16 -13.30 19.26
C GLU A 202 19.57 -14.04 17.96
N HIS A 203 19.39 -13.42 16.80
CA HIS A 203 19.72 -14.01 15.50
C HIS A 203 21.21 -13.89 15.10
N LEU A 204 22.03 -13.18 15.87
CA LEU A 204 23.46 -12.98 15.59
C LEU A 204 24.39 -13.88 16.42
N VAL A 205 23.86 -14.53 17.46
CA VAL A 205 24.55 -15.43 18.39
C VAL A 205 24.56 -16.86 17.85
#